data_AF-A0A8H7L9B7-F1
#
_entry.id   AF-A0A8H7L9B7-F1
#
_cell.length_a   1.000
_cell.length_b   1.000
_cell.length_c   1.000
_cell.angle_alpha   90.00
_cell.angle_beta   90.00
_cell.angle_gamma   90.00
#
_symmetry.space_group_name_H-M   'P 1'
#
loop_
_entity.id
_entity.type
_entity.pdbx_description
1 polymer ?
#
loop_
_entity_poly.entity_id
_entity_poly.type
_entity_poly.pdbx_seq_one_letter_code
_entity_poly.pdbx_strand_id
1 'polypeptide(L)'
;MAGSNALQFLERTHYEHSDLDIYVHPGQGREVGVYLMDEEGYRYAGGSGLLASSSDTNNTELFSLDEMDAREGSYTGGSIFDVLQFFKHTSKGQRLDVHLILAMTSPIETIMRFHSSKSLTTISLYPKATFEFETNQRCSLELAGRTPEQTENAELQATGAVLKYEGRGKSSVPWPQRTSSRSAFFIDKCRFVGDRFCWTQRLDLGGLVAVPFATTPGSRLYMDTVVNNGWIVKVTGDRLTTMYSIMTSKALRFDYICPNVDTRSAWERVFSQLKFEDNEDNEGLEDW
;
A
#
# COMPACT_ATOMS: atom_id res chain seq x y z
N MET A 1 1.39 5.37 4.77
CA MET A 1 0.76 6.70 4.58
C MET A 1 0.66 6.99 3.09
N ALA A 2 -0.49 7.45 2.64
CA ALA A 2 -0.67 7.93 1.27
C ALA A 2 -1.71 9.08 1.25
N GLY A 3 -2.19 9.43 0.07
CA GLY A 3 -3.26 10.42 -0.08
C GLY A 3 -2.89 11.84 0.33
N SER A 4 -3.89 12.57 0.83
CA SER A 4 -3.79 14.01 1.07
C SER A 4 -2.92 14.37 2.27
N ASN A 5 -2.92 13.53 3.30
CA ASN A 5 -2.10 13.72 4.50
C ASN A 5 -0.61 13.50 4.21
N ALA A 6 -0.25 12.55 3.34
CA ALA A 6 1.15 12.38 2.92
C ALA A 6 1.71 13.65 2.25
N LEU A 7 0.91 14.33 1.43
CA LEU A 7 1.30 15.64 0.89
C LEU A 7 1.40 16.70 1.96
N GLN A 8 0.43 16.73 2.88
CA GLN A 8 0.42 17.69 3.97
C GLN A 8 1.75 17.64 4.75
N PHE A 9 2.17 16.43 5.12
CA PHE A 9 3.41 16.17 5.83
C PHE A 9 4.64 16.64 5.03
N LEU A 10 4.72 16.28 3.75
CA LEU A 10 5.88 16.56 2.92
C LEU A 10 5.98 18.02 2.46
N GLU A 11 4.84 18.67 2.19
CA GLU A 11 4.77 20.08 1.80
C GLU A 11 4.77 21.03 3.01
N ARG A 12 4.72 20.48 4.24
CA ARG A 12 4.61 21.26 5.49
C ARG A 12 3.48 22.30 5.42
N THR A 13 2.40 21.94 4.74
CA THR A 13 1.21 22.77 4.52
C THR A 13 0.05 22.18 5.32
N HIS A 14 -1.08 22.86 5.47
CA HIS A 14 -2.31 22.28 6.02
C HIS A 14 -3.37 22.22 4.92
N TYR A 15 -3.97 21.05 4.74
CA TYR A 15 -5.12 20.86 3.86
C TYR A 15 -6.34 20.55 4.71
N GLU A 16 -7.33 21.42 4.64
CA GLU A 16 -8.62 21.19 5.26
C GLU A 16 -9.24 19.89 4.74
N HIS A 17 -9.91 19.16 5.63
CA HIS A 17 -10.52 17.86 5.33
C HIS A 17 -9.52 16.82 4.78
N SER A 18 -8.24 16.89 5.20
CA SER A 18 -7.29 15.81 4.92
C SER A 18 -7.49 14.66 5.91
N ASP A 19 -7.64 13.48 5.34
CA ASP A 19 -7.73 12.19 5.99
C ASP A 19 -6.35 11.50 6.01
N LEU A 20 -6.06 10.77 7.09
CA LEU A 20 -4.90 9.90 7.16
C LEU A 20 -5.25 8.50 6.64
N ASP A 21 -4.72 8.15 5.47
CA ASP A 21 -4.84 6.82 4.90
C ASP A 21 -3.72 5.88 5.42
N ILE A 22 -4.11 4.84 6.14
CA ILE A 22 -3.23 3.77 6.65
C ILE A 22 -3.57 2.47 5.90
N TYR A 23 -2.60 1.89 5.22
CA TYR A 23 -2.77 0.63 4.50
C TYR A 23 -2.11 -0.49 5.28
N VAL A 24 -2.86 -1.54 5.57
CA VAL A 24 -2.39 -2.68 6.37
C VAL A 24 -2.85 -4.00 5.76
N HIS A 25 -2.14 -5.07 6.07
CA HIS A 25 -2.67 -6.41 5.83
C HIS A 25 -3.91 -6.65 6.72
N PRO A 26 -4.93 -7.41 6.30
CA PRO A 26 -6.18 -7.53 7.05
C PRO A 26 -5.97 -8.17 8.42
N GLY A 27 -5.05 -9.14 8.51
CA GLY A 27 -4.63 -9.73 9.78
C GLY A 27 -3.96 -8.77 10.78
N GLN A 28 -3.63 -7.54 10.36
CA GLN A 28 -3.10 -6.48 11.24
C GLN A 28 -4.12 -5.35 11.49
N GLY A 29 -5.28 -5.39 10.83
CA GLY A 29 -6.30 -4.34 10.95
C GLY A 29 -6.81 -4.17 12.38
N ARG A 30 -7.00 -5.29 13.11
CA ARG A 30 -7.45 -5.27 14.51
C ARG A 30 -6.48 -4.51 15.41
N GLU A 31 -5.21 -4.87 15.37
CA GLU A 31 -4.17 -4.30 16.24
C GLU A 31 -4.09 -2.79 16.05
N VAL A 32 -4.06 -2.33 14.79
CA VAL A 32 -4.03 -0.90 14.48
C VAL A 32 -5.32 -0.20 14.90
N GLY A 33 -6.48 -0.83 14.69
CA GLY A 33 -7.77 -0.28 15.11
C GLY A 33 -7.88 -0.13 16.63
N VAL A 34 -7.44 -1.13 17.39
CA VAL A 34 -7.39 -1.09 18.87
C VAL A 34 -6.44 0.00 19.34
N TYR A 35 -5.23 0.08 18.79
CA TYR A 35 -4.29 1.16 19.11
C TYR A 35 -4.91 2.55 18.87
N LEU A 36 -5.58 2.74 17.73
CA LEU A 36 -6.25 4.00 17.42
C LEU A 36 -7.30 4.38 18.47
N MET A 37 -8.06 3.41 18.97
CA MET A 37 -9.12 3.65 19.96
C MET A 37 -8.57 3.84 21.36
N ASP A 38 -7.77 2.90 21.84
CA ASP A 38 -7.38 2.78 23.24
C ASP A 38 -6.24 3.75 23.59
N GLU A 39 -5.25 3.88 22.69
CA GLU A 39 -4.07 4.73 22.93
C GLU A 39 -4.25 6.14 22.36
N GLU A 40 -4.82 6.26 21.15
CA GLU A 40 -4.94 7.55 20.46
C GLU A 40 -6.29 8.25 20.65
N GLY A 41 -7.26 7.60 21.30
CA GLY A 41 -8.57 8.17 21.61
C GLY A 41 -9.48 8.40 20.40
N TYR A 42 -9.24 7.71 19.29
CA TYR A 42 -10.16 7.71 18.15
C TYR A 42 -11.43 6.91 18.46
N ARG A 43 -12.49 7.19 17.71
CA ARG A 43 -13.74 6.44 17.72
C ARG A 43 -13.94 5.81 16.35
N TYR A 44 -14.30 4.54 16.34
CA TYR A 44 -14.73 3.88 15.12
C TYR A 44 -16.10 4.44 14.69
N ALA A 45 -16.24 4.81 13.42
CA ALA A 45 -17.44 5.44 12.88
C ALA A 45 -18.64 4.48 12.72
N GLY A 46 -18.41 3.17 12.82
CA GLY A 46 -19.44 2.16 12.55
C GLY A 46 -19.72 2.02 11.05
N GLY A 47 -19.88 0.79 10.57
CA GLY A 47 -20.25 0.55 9.17
C GLY A 47 -19.92 -0.85 8.68
N SER A 48 -18.79 -1.42 9.12
CA SER A 48 -18.49 -2.82 8.90
C SER A 48 -18.68 -3.59 10.21
N GLY A 49 -19.40 -4.72 10.15
CA GLY A 49 -19.64 -5.59 11.31
C GLY A 49 -18.36 -6.20 11.91
N LEU A 50 -17.19 -5.87 11.33
CA LEU A 50 -15.89 -6.44 11.63
C LEU A 50 -15.37 -6.04 13.01
N LEU A 51 -15.52 -4.78 13.40
CA LEU A 51 -15.12 -4.34 14.75
C LEU A 51 -16.24 -4.53 15.79
N ALA A 52 -17.51 -4.52 15.36
CA ALA A 52 -18.67 -4.60 16.24
C ALA A 52 -18.89 -6.00 16.85
N SER A 53 -18.39 -7.06 16.23
CA SER A 53 -18.56 -8.45 16.70
C SER A 53 -17.64 -8.84 17.87
N SER A 54 -16.69 -7.98 18.25
CA SER A 54 -15.59 -8.34 19.16
C SER A 54 -15.83 -8.00 20.65
N SER A 55 -17.05 -8.11 21.15
CA SER A 55 -17.25 -8.08 22.62
C SER A 55 -16.56 -9.25 23.33
N ASP A 56 -16.19 -10.30 22.58
CA ASP A 56 -15.29 -11.36 23.04
C ASP A 56 -13.83 -10.99 22.78
N THR A 57 -13.18 -10.47 23.81
CA THR A 57 -11.79 -9.97 23.83
C THR A 57 -10.72 -11.00 23.50
N ASN A 58 -11.06 -12.30 23.40
CA ASN A 58 -10.10 -13.39 23.23
C ASN A 58 -9.96 -13.94 21.80
N ASN A 59 -10.79 -13.52 20.83
CA ASN A 59 -10.56 -13.90 19.43
C ASN A 59 -9.66 -12.86 18.75
N THR A 60 -8.37 -13.17 18.69
CA THR A 60 -7.35 -12.42 17.93
C THR A 60 -7.54 -12.52 16.41
N GLU A 61 -8.29 -13.52 15.94
CA GLU A 61 -8.60 -13.71 14.53
C GLU A 61 -9.86 -12.90 14.17
N LEU A 62 -9.67 -11.62 13.90
CA LEU A 62 -10.75 -10.77 13.38
C LEU A 62 -11.20 -11.19 11.97
N PHE A 63 -10.45 -12.10 11.35
CA PHE A 63 -10.72 -12.75 10.07
C PHE A 63 -10.08 -14.14 10.11
N SER A 64 -10.86 -15.20 9.86
CA SER A 64 -10.24 -16.40 9.31
C SER A 64 -9.82 -16.08 7.88
N LEU A 65 -8.64 -16.54 7.44
CA LEU A 65 -8.22 -16.40 6.04
C LEU A 65 -9.29 -16.96 5.08
N ASP A 66 -10.03 -17.98 5.52
CA ASP A 66 -11.13 -18.60 4.79
C ASP A 66 -12.32 -17.64 4.56
N GLU A 67 -12.63 -16.75 5.52
CA GLU A 67 -13.66 -15.71 5.34
C GLU A 67 -13.22 -14.60 4.39
N MET A 68 -11.91 -14.36 4.28
CA MET A 68 -11.36 -13.40 3.32
C MET A 68 -11.45 -13.94 1.89
N ASP A 69 -11.14 -15.23 1.70
CA ASP A 69 -11.25 -15.89 0.39
C ASP A 69 -12.69 -16.00 -0.11
N ALA A 70 -13.67 -16.11 0.81
CA ALA A 70 -15.08 -16.17 0.49
C ALA A 70 -15.70 -14.81 0.11
N ARG A 71 -15.05 -13.69 0.44
CA ARG A 71 -15.56 -12.34 0.17
C ARG A 71 -14.96 -11.78 -1.12
N GLU A 72 -15.73 -11.87 -2.19
CA GLU A 72 -15.49 -11.07 -3.40
C GLU A 72 -15.64 -9.59 -3.02
N GLY A 73 -14.51 -8.88 -2.88
CA GLY A 73 -14.47 -7.52 -2.35
C GLY A 73 -15.34 -6.54 -3.16
N SER A 74 -16.17 -5.75 -2.46
CA SER A 74 -17.11 -4.80 -3.07
C SER A 74 -16.44 -3.56 -3.69
N TYR A 75 -15.14 -3.36 -3.46
CA TYR A 75 -14.39 -2.24 -4.00
C TYR A 75 -13.90 -2.52 -5.43
N THR A 76 -14.26 -1.61 -6.35
CA THR A 76 -13.82 -1.63 -7.75
C THR A 76 -12.29 -1.60 -7.84
N GLY A 77 -11.68 -2.76 -8.08
CA GLY A 77 -10.23 -2.92 -8.23
C GLY A 77 -9.60 -4.08 -7.46
N GLY A 78 -10.37 -4.78 -6.63
CA GLY A 78 -10.00 -6.08 -6.04
C GLY A 78 -8.77 -6.06 -5.11
N SER A 79 -8.29 -4.88 -4.71
CA SER A 79 -7.13 -4.75 -3.81
C SER A 79 -7.47 -4.18 -2.44
N ILE A 80 -8.66 -3.59 -2.28
CA ILE A 80 -9.17 -3.13 -0.99
C ILE A 80 -10.18 -4.17 -0.52
N PHE A 81 -9.92 -4.74 0.64
CA PHE A 81 -10.82 -5.65 1.32
C PHE A 81 -11.89 -4.86 2.09
N ASP A 82 -11.48 -3.90 2.93
CA ASP A 82 -12.40 -3.00 3.66
C ASP A 82 -11.74 -1.65 3.98
N VAL A 83 -12.54 -0.63 4.29
CA VAL A 83 -12.09 0.67 4.77
C VAL A 83 -12.76 0.99 6.11
N LEU A 84 -12.00 0.86 7.18
CA LEU A 84 -12.43 1.17 8.53
C LEU A 84 -12.20 2.65 8.82
N GLN A 85 -13.27 3.38 9.15
CA GLN A 85 -13.20 4.82 9.41
C GLN A 85 -13.13 5.09 10.90
N PHE A 86 -12.14 5.88 11.30
CA PHE A 86 -11.92 6.32 12.67
C PHE A 86 -11.89 7.85 12.71
N PHE A 87 -12.42 8.45 13.78
CA PHE A 87 -12.39 9.89 13.94
C PHE A 87 -12.15 10.31 15.40
N LYS A 88 -11.51 11.47 15.60
CA LYS A 88 -11.46 12.16 16.90
C LYS A 88 -11.63 13.66 16.74
N HIS A 89 -12.01 14.33 17.83
CA HIS A 89 -12.06 15.78 17.88
C HIS A 89 -10.85 16.30 18.65
N THR A 90 -10.17 17.29 18.11
CA THR A 90 -9.10 18.00 18.82
C THR A 90 -9.69 18.89 19.92
N SER A 91 -8.86 19.40 20.82
CA SER A 91 -9.25 20.41 21.82
C SER A 91 -9.83 21.69 21.20
N LYS A 92 -9.55 21.95 19.92
CA LYS A 92 -10.09 23.08 19.15
C LYS A 92 -11.40 22.75 18.42
N GLY A 93 -11.96 21.57 18.62
CA GLY A 93 -13.17 21.10 17.95
C GLY A 93 -12.99 20.63 16.51
N GLN A 94 -11.75 20.64 15.97
CA GLN A 94 -11.47 20.12 14.64
C GLN A 94 -11.60 18.59 14.63
N ARG A 95 -12.35 18.06 13.66
CA ARG A 95 -12.43 16.63 13.41
C ARG A 95 -11.20 16.15 12.64
N LEU A 96 -10.57 15.08 13.13
CA LEU A 96 -9.48 14.35 12.50
C LEU A 96 -10.00 12.99 12.07
N ASP A 97 -9.84 12.64 10.81
CA ASP A 97 -10.29 11.37 10.24
C ASP A 97 -9.09 10.49 9.87
N VAL A 98 -9.21 9.20 10.16
CA VAL A 98 -8.25 8.14 9.80
C VAL A 98 -9.02 7.07 9.05
N HIS A 99 -8.53 6.71 7.87
CA HIS A 99 -9.02 5.59 7.08
C HIS A 99 -8.01 4.45 7.19
N LEU A 100 -8.39 3.39 7.89
CA LEU A 100 -7.63 2.15 7.96
C LEU A 100 -8.10 1.21 6.86
N ILE A 101 -7.31 1.14 5.80
CA ILE A 101 -7.58 0.42 4.57
C ILE A 101 -6.95 -0.97 4.67
N LEU A 102 -7.79 -1.99 4.67
CA LEU A 102 -7.38 -3.38 4.69
C LEU A 102 -7.08 -3.82 3.25
N ALA A 103 -5.84 -4.18 2.98
CA ALA A 103 -5.39 -4.61 1.66
C ALA A 103 -5.71 -6.10 1.44
N MET A 104 -6.32 -6.48 0.31
CA MET A 104 -6.65 -7.90 0.07
C MET A 104 -5.40 -8.78 -0.11
N THR A 105 -4.37 -8.25 -0.76
CA THR A 105 -3.13 -8.96 -1.11
C THR A 105 -1.93 -8.32 -0.43
N SER A 106 -1.53 -7.14 -0.91
CA SER A 106 -0.35 -6.40 -0.46
C SER A 106 -0.69 -4.92 -0.27
N PRO A 107 -0.36 -4.32 0.89
CA PRO A 107 -0.54 -2.88 1.08
C PRO A 107 0.08 -2.02 -0.01
N ILE A 108 1.24 -2.42 -0.54
CA ILE A 108 1.89 -1.69 -1.64
C ILE A 108 1.10 -1.83 -2.94
N GLU A 109 0.58 -3.02 -3.25
CA GLU A 109 -0.29 -3.19 -4.42
C GLU A 109 -1.54 -2.33 -4.30
N THR A 110 -2.20 -2.34 -3.15
CA THR A 110 -3.41 -1.54 -2.90
C THR A 110 -3.12 -0.05 -3.04
N ILE A 111 -2.01 0.42 -2.47
CA ILE A 111 -1.54 1.81 -2.64
C ILE A 111 -1.36 2.10 -4.13
N MET A 112 -0.60 1.27 -4.84
CA MET A 112 -0.35 1.45 -6.27
C MET A 112 -1.65 1.47 -7.06
N ARG A 113 -2.60 0.56 -6.81
CA ARG A 113 -3.87 0.50 -7.54
C ARG A 113 -4.79 1.68 -7.26
N PHE A 114 -4.95 2.03 -5.99
CA PHE A 114 -5.88 3.06 -5.56
C PHE A 114 -5.40 4.47 -5.90
N HIS A 115 -4.11 4.75 -5.70
CA HIS A 115 -3.57 6.10 -5.82
C HIS A 115 -2.85 6.39 -7.16
N SER A 116 -2.50 5.39 -7.99
CA SER A 116 -1.89 5.70 -9.30
C SER A 116 -2.91 6.26 -10.27
N SER A 117 -4.10 5.65 -10.33
CA SER A 117 -5.20 6.18 -11.11
C SER A 117 -5.69 7.57 -10.71
N LYS A 118 -5.26 8.05 -9.54
CA LYS A 118 -5.62 9.34 -8.97
C LYS A 118 -4.35 10.10 -8.64
N SER A 119 -3.54 10.44 -9.65
CA SER A 119 -2.53 11.51 -9.65
C SER A 119 -1.49 11.62 -8.52
N LEU A 120 -1.38 10.68 -7.55
CA LEU A 120 -0.71 10.94 -6.26
C LEU A 120 0.11 9.81 -5.63
N THR A 121 0.07 8.54 -6.07
CA THR A 121 1.03 7.54 -5.53
C THR A 121 2.49 7.92 -5.79
N THR A 122 2.70 8.81 -6.75
CA THR A 122 4.00 9.36 -7.15
C THR A 122 4.74 10.03 -6.00
N ILE A 123 4.06 10.41 -4.92
CA ILE A 123 4.61 11.31 -3.90
C ILE A 123 5.82 10.73 -3.16
N SER A 124 5.73 9.52 -2.61
CA SER A 124 6.83 8.89 -1.86
C SER A 124 7.72 8.01 -2.73
N LEU A 125 7.15 7.43 -3.79
CA LEU A 125 7.85 6.51 -4.70
C LEU A 125 8.67 7.25 -5.77
N TYR A 126 8.24 8.45 -6.13
CA TYR A 126 8.88 9.35 -7.10
C TYR A 126 8.85 10.79 -6.59
N PRO A 127 9.49 11.07 -5.43
CA PRO A 127 9.47 12.38 -4.81
C PRO A 127 10.03 13.46 -5.73
N LYS A 128 11.07 13.13 -6.51
CA LYS A 128 11.62 14.04 -7.53
C LYS A 128 10.56 14.44 -8.56
N ALA A 129 9.77 13.47 -9.05
CA ALA A 129 8.68 13.73 -10.00
C ALA A 129 7.53 14.53 -9.37
N THR A 130 7.38 14.46 -8.05
CA THR A 130 6.27 15.08 -7.32
C THR A 130 6.58 16.49 -6.81
N PHE A 131 7.81 16.72 -6.33
CA PHE A 131 8.17 17.93 -5.56
C PHE A 131 9.33 18.74 -6.15
N GLU A 132 10.29 18.10 -6.84
CA GLU A 132 11.53 18.78 -7.23
C GLU A 132 11.43 19.48 -8.58
N PHE A 133 10.51 19.05 -9.46
CA PHE A 133 10.30 19.80 -10.70
C PHE A 133 9.61 21.13 -10.37
N GLU A 134 10.32 22.24 -10.63
CA GLU A 134 9.97 23.67 -10.36
C GLU A 134 8.66 24.18 -10.97
N THR A 135 7.89 23.29 -11.56
CA THR A 135 6.56 23.57 -12.06
C THR A 135 5.65 22.62 -11.31
N ASN A 136 4.56 23.11 -10.71
CA ASN A 136 3.50 22.36 -10.01
C ASN A 136 2.80 21.26 -10.87
N GLN A 137 3.50 20.66 -11.82
CA GLN A 137 3.06 19.76 -12.86
C GLN A 137 3.16 18.32 -12.36
N ARG A 138 2.03 17.65 -12.24
CA ARG A 138 1.97 16.22 -11.94
C ARG A 138 1.56 15.47 -13.21
N CYS A 139 2.29 14.40 -13.51
CA CYS A 139 1.87 13.41 -14.49
C CYS A 139 1.04 12.35 -13.77
N SER A 140 -0.12 11.99 -14.32
CA SER A 140 -0.90 10.86 -13.84
C SER A 140 -0.27 9.55 -14.36
N LEU A 141 -0.24 8.54 -13.49
CA LEU A 141 0.18 7.18 -13.85
C LEU A 141 -1.09 6.37 -14.05
N GLU A 142 -1.32 5.85 -15.25
CA GLU A 142 -2.40 4.90 -15.44
C GLU A 142 -1.93 3.48 -15.08
N LEU A 143 -2.87 2.63 -14.67
CA LEU A 143 -2.61 1.20 -14.53
C LEU A 143 -3.13 0.50 -15.78
N ALA A 144 -2.31 -0.40 -16.32
CA ALA A 144 -2.80 -1.32 -17.34
C ALA A 144 -3.79 -2.32 -16.73
N GLY A 145 -4.76 -2.77 -17.55
CA GLY A 145 -5.63 -3.89 -17.22
C GLY A 145 -7.01 -3.56 -16.65
N ARG A 146 -7.50 -2.31 -16.77
CA ARG A 146 -8.89 -1.97 -16.40
C ARG A 146 -9.89 -2.38 -17.48
N THR A 147 -11.06 -2.84 -17.07
CA THR A 147 -12.19 -3.01 -17.98
C THR A 147 -12.74 -1.63 -18.40
N PRO A 148 -13.47 -1.53 -19.53
CA PRO A 148 -14.09 -0.26 -19.96
C PRO A 148 -14.99 0.36 -18.89
N GLU A 149 -15.79 -0.44 -18.18
CA GLU A 149 -16.67 0.02 -17.09
C GLU A 149 -15.88 0.53 -15.88
N GLN A 150 -14.79 -0.15 -15.53
CA GLN A 150 -13.84 0.35 -14.52
C GLN A 150 -13.14 1.63 -14.97
N THR A 151 -13.07 1.88 -16.27
CA THR A 151 -12.44 3.06 -16.85
C THR A 151 -13.36 4.28 -16.71
N GLU A 152 -14.65 4.17 -17.02
CA GLU A 152 -15.61 5.29 -16.89
C GLU A 152 -15.77 5.77 -15.43
N ASN A 153 -15.99 4.83 -14.49
CA ASN A 153 -16.06 5.16 -13.07
C ASN A 153 -14.73 5.74 -12.55
N ALA A 154 -13.60 5.23 -13.05
CA ALA A 154 -12.30 5.78 -12.72
C ALA A 154 -12.09 7.18 -13.28
N GLU A 155 -12.60 7.50 -14.46
CA GLU A 155 -12.48 8.82 -15.08
C GLU A 155 -13.28 9.89 -14.30
N LEU A 156 -14.50 9.58 -13.88
CA LEU A 156 -15.30 10.48 -13.02
C LEU A 156 -14.58 10.75 -11.69
N GLN A 157 -14.08 9.70 -11.04
CA GLN A 157 -13.34 9.85 -9.79
C GLN A 157 -11.97 10.54 -9.99
N ALA A 158 -11.30 10.27 -11.10
CA ALA A 158 -10.05 10.93 -11.47
C ALA A 158 -10.27 12.42 -11.69
N THR A 159 -11.39 12.81 -12.31
CA THR A 159 -11.78 14.22 -12.48
C THR A 159 -11.94 14.91 -11.13
N GLY A 160 -12.67 14.29 -10.19
CA GLY A 160 -12.81 14.83 -8.83
C GLY A 160 -11.47 14.95 -8.08
N ALA A 161 -10.59 13.96 -8.23
CA ALA A 161 -9.24 14.02 -7.66
C ALA A 161 -8.41 15.15 -8.29
N VAL A 162 -8.41 15.26 -9.62
CA VAL A 162 -7.71 16.34 -10.35
C VAL A 162 -8.17 17.70 -9.85
N LEU A 163 -9.48 17.96 -9.83
CA LEU A 163 -10.03 19.23 -9.34
C LEU A 163 -9.66 19.51 -7.87
N LYS A 164 -9.69 18.49 -7.00
CA LYS A 164 -9.26 18.60 -5.60
C LYS A 164 -7.80 19.05 -5.49
N TYR A 165 -6.90 18.57 -6.34
CA TYR A 165 -5.48 18.96 -6.29
C TYR A 165 -5.18 20.25 -7.04
N GLU A 166 -5.93 20.55 -8.10
CA GLU A 166 -5.85 21.84 -8.78
C GLU A 166 -6.28 22.98 -7.85
N GLY A 167 -7.34 22.79 -7.06
CA GLY A 167 -7.71 23.70 -5.99
C GLY A 167 -6.64 23.90 -4.89
N ARG A 168 -5.63 23.02 -4.84
CA ARG A 168 -4.46 23.11 -3.94
C ARG A 168 -3.23 23.68 -4.65
N GLY A 169 -3.41 24.33 -5.80
CA GLY A 169 -2.35 24.96 -6.57
C GLY A 169 -1.51 23.99 -7.40
N LYS A 170 -2.00 22.77 -7.63
CA LYS A 170 -1.32 21.78 -8.50
C LYS A 170 -1.85 21.92 -9.93
N SER A 171 -1.06 21.48 -10.91
CA SER A 171 -1.45 21.50 -12.31
C SER A 171 -1.24 20.12 -12.90
N SER A 172 -2.22 19.64 -13.66
CA SER A 172 -2.10 18.40 -14.41
C SER A 172 -1.38 18.69 -15.72
N VAL A 173 -0.36 17.91 -16.08
CA VAL A 173 0.30 18.02 -17.39
C VAL A 173 0.21 16.70 -18.14
N PRO A 174 -0.28 16.73 -19.39
CA PRO A 174 -0.31 15.53 -20.21
C PRO A 174 1.12 15.08 -20.55
N TRP A 175 1.37 13.79 -20.40
CA TRP A 175 2.55 13.15 -20.98
C TRP A 175 2.43 13.15 -22.52
N PRO A 176 3.50 13.29 -23.33
CA PRO A 176 4.94 13.34 -23.00
C PRO A 176 5.56 14.74 -23.04
N GLN A 177 4.81 15.82 -22.75
CA GLN A 177 5.20 17.21 -23.10
C GLN A 177 6.57 17.73 -22.58
N ARG A 178 7.29 16.98 -21.73
CA ARG A 178 8.67 17.33 -21.29
C ARG A 178 9.62 16.13 -21.41
N THR A 179 10.17 15.92 -22.61
CA THR A 179 11.30 15.02 -22.85
C THR A 179 12.64 15.69 -22.52
N SER A 180 12.81 16.27 -21.32
CA SER A 180 14.17 16.49 -20.83
C SER A 180 14.78 15.12 -20.53
N SER A 181 16.06 14.94 -20.84
CA SER A 181 16.76 13.64 -20.93
C SER A 181 16.84 12.82 -19.63
N ARG A 182 16.18 13.23 -18.54
CA ARG A 182 16.13 12.52 -17.26
C ARG A 182 14.69 12.45 -16.76
N SER A 183 13.95 11.43 -17.20
CA SER A 183 12.63 11.14 -16.67
C SER A 183 12.70 10.90 -15.16
N ALA A 184 11.96 11.70 -14.40
CA ALA A 184 11.81 11.57 -12.96
C ALA A 184 11.17 10.24 -12.53
N PHE A 185 10.51 9.57 -13.48
CA PHE A 185 9.83 8.29 -13.30
C PHE A 185 10.72 7.08 -13.54
N PHE A 186 11.99 7.28 -13.95
CA PHE A 186 12.93 6.17 -14.21
C PHE A 186 12.31 5.08 -15.10
N ILE A 187 11.78 5.49 -16.25
CA ILE A 187 11.12 4.61 -17.22
C ILE A 187 12.01 3.41 -17.55
N ASP A 188 11.39 2.23 -17.64
CA ASP A 188 12.03 0.94 -17.92
C ASP A 188 13.12 0.55 -16.91
N LYS A 189 13.06 1.09 -15.70
CA LYS A 189 13.90 0.68 -14.57
C LYS A 189 13.07 -0.02 -13.51
N CYS A 190 13.65 -1.07 -12.94
CA CYS A 190 13.13 -1.69 -11.73
C CYS A 190 13.32 -0.71 -10.56
N ARG A 191 12.23 -0.40 -9.89
CA ARG A 191 12.17 0.39 -8.66
C ARG A 191 11.73 -0.53 -7.53
N PHE A 192 12.19 -0.23 -6.32
CA PHE A 192 11.86 -0.98 -5.12
C PHE A 192 11.52 -0.02 -3.98
N VAL A 193 10.66 -0.46 -3.06
CA VAL A 193 10.38 0.30 -1.84
C VAL A 193 11.69 0.51 -1.07
N GLY A 194 12.00 1.77 -0.77
CA GLY A 194 13.22 2.11 -0.03
C GLY A 194 14.49 2.18 -0.88
N ASP A 195 14.40 2.10 -2.21
CA ASP A 195 15.54 2.37 -3.07
C ASP A 195 16.03 3.84 -2.95
N ARG A 196 17.20 4.13 -3.53
CA ARG A 196 17.83 5.47 -3.44
C ARG A 196 17.02 6.62 -4.03
N PHE A 197 15.91 6.31 -4.70
CA PHE A 197 15.03 7.28 -5.34
C PHE A 197 13.70 7.42 -4.59
N CYS A 198 13.47 6.64 -3.53
CA CYS A 198 12.36 6.82 -2.59
C CYS A 198 12.74 7.81 -1.48
N TRP A 199 11.75 8.56 -0.98
CA TRP A 199 11.89 9.23 0.31
C TRP A 199 11.56 8.23 1.42
N THR A 200 12.53 8.00 2.30
CA THR A 200 12.38 7.08 3.43
C THR A 200 12.49 7.86 4.73
N GLN A 201 11.41 7.86 5.52
CA GLN A 201 11.44 8.35 6.89
C GLN A 201 11.76 7.18 7.81
N ARG A 202 12.86 7.29 8.56
CA ARG A 202 13.14 6.34 9.64
C ARG A 202 12.26 6.71 10.83
N LEU A 203 11.52 5.72 11.33
CA LEU A 203 10.78 5.83 12.58
C LEU A 203 11.69 5.36 13.71
N ASP A 204 11.51 5.95 14.89
CA ASP A 204 12.11 5.40 16.09
C ASP A 204 11.35 4.12 16.46
N LEU A 205 12.07 2.99 16.48
CA LEU A 205 11.53 1.68 16.83
C LEU A 205 11.99 1.28 18.24
N GLY A 206 12.55 2.21 19.02
CA GLY A 206 12.94 1.97 20.40
C GLY A 206 11.77 1.45 21.24
N GLY A 207 12.00 0.37 22.00
CA GLY A 207 10.98 -0.26 22.82
C GLY A 207 10.05 -1.23 22.08
N LEU A 208 10.14 -1.32 20.75
CA LEU A 208 9.43 -2.35 19.99
C LEU A 208 10.22 -3.66 20.03
N VAL A 209 9.54 -4.74 20.36
CA VAL A 209 10.10 -6.09 20.23
C VAL A 209 9.96 -6.49 18.77
N ALA A 210 11.10 -6.64 18.09
CA ALA A 210 11.09 -7.20 16.74
C ALA A 210 10.50 -8.61 16.82
N VAL A 211 9.42 -8.87 16.08
CA VAL A 211 8.89 -10.23 15.93
C VAL A 211 9.93 -11.02 15.13
N PRO A 212 10.61 -12.01 15.72
CA PRO A 212 11.58 -12.82 15.00
C PRO A 212 10.83 -13.62 13.92
N PHE A 213 11.30 -13.57 12.67
CA PHE A 213 10.78 -14.46 11.64
C PHE A 213 11.58 -15.76 11.60
N ALA A 214 10.88 -16.86 11.28
CA ALA A 214 11.41 -18.21 11.13
C ALA A 214 12.28 -18.39 9.86
N THR A 215 13.09 -17.41 9.51
CA THR A 215 14.02 -17.54 8.39
C THR A 215 15.45 -17.49 8.88
N THR A 216 16.28 -18.31 8.25
CA THR A 216 17.68 -18.51 8.59
C THR A 216 18.43 -17.16 8.53
N PRO A 217 19.19 -16.78 9.57
CA PRO A 217 20.06 -15.61 9.54
C PRO A 217 20.91 -15.59 8.28
N GLY A 218 20.80 -14.53 7.45
CA GLY A 218 21.56 -14.36 6.21
C GLY A 218 20.75 -14.38 4.92
N SER A 219 19.46 -14.75 4.95
CA SER A 219 18.60 -14.57 3.78
C SER A 219 18.27 -13.07 3.57
N ARG A 220 18.24 -12.59 2.31
CA ARG A 220 17.76 -11.22 2.00
C ARG A 220 16.28 -11.00 2.34
N LEU A 221 15.59 -12.07 2.71
CA LEU A 221 14.18 -12.12 3.05
C LEU A 221 13.97 -12.30 4.56
N TYR A 222 15.03 -12.12 5.38
CA TYR A 222 15.05 -12.41 6.81
C TYR A 222 13.93 -11.74 7.65
N MET A 223 13.25 -10.73 7.11
CA MET A 223 12.22 -9.99 7.83
C MET A 223 10.92 -9.79 7.05
N ASP A 224 10.72 -10.54 5.97
CA ASP A 224 9.52 -10.42 5.13
C ASP A 224 9.17 -8.95 4.81
N THR A 225 10.19 -8.18 4.45
CA THR A 225 10.10 -6.73 4.56
C THR A 225 9.36 -6.12 3.38
N VAL A 226 8.58 -5.08 3.65
CA VAL A 226 7.94 -4.26 2.60
C VAL A 226 8.93 -3.75 1.54
N VAL A 227 10.22 -3.61 1.86
CA VAL A 227 11.26 -3.13 0.92
C VAL A 227 11.49 -4.05 -0.28
N ASN A 228 11.03 -5.29 -0.21
CA ASN A 228 11.14 -6.23 -1.31
C ASN A 228 10.16 -5.88 -2.45
N ASN A 229 9.06 -5.19 -2.16
CA ASN A 229 8.09 -4.80 -3.18
C ASN A 229 8.73 -3.91 -4.26
N GLY A 230 8.61 -4.34 -5.52
CA GLY A 230 9.16 -3.64 -6.67
C GLY A 230 8.23 -3.58 -7.87
N TRP A 231 8.47 -2.58 -8.72
CA TRP A 231 7.67 -2.30 -9.91
C TRP A 231 8.53 -1.70 -11.03
N ILE A 232 7.98 -1.65 -12.25
CA ILE A 232 8.57 -0.96 -13.41
C ILE A 232 7.53 0.02 -13.94
N VAL A 233 7.93 1.25 -14.25
CA VAL A 233 7.08 2.16 -15.04
C VAL A 233 7.50 2.09 -16.49
N LYS A 234 6.54 1.84 -17.38
CA LYS A 234 6.71 1.82 -18.84
C LYS A 234 5.89 2.92 -19.49
N VAL A 235 6.28 3.33 -20.69
CA VAL A 235 5.43 4.15 -21.57
C VAL A 235 4.70 3.22 -22.54
N THR A 236 3.40 3.35 -22.67
CA THR A 236 2.59 2.65 -23.67
C THR A 236 1.71 3.67 -24.36
N GLY A 237 2.06 4.05 -25.59
CA GLY A 237 1.46 5.18 -26.27
C GLY A 237 1.78 6.51 -25.56
N ASP A 238 0.73 7.23 -25.16
CA ASP A 238 0.78 8.48 -24.40
C ASP A 238 0.65 8.28 -22.89
N ARG A 239 0.56 7.03 -22.42
CA ARG A 239 0.31 6.69 -21.01
C ARG A 239 1.56 6.13 -20.33
N LEU A 240 1.73 6.52 -19.06
CA LEU A 240 2.66 5.87 -18.16
C LEU A 240 1.94 4.73 -17.44
N THR A 241 2.47 3.51 -17.57
CA THR A 241 1.92 2.28 -16.99
C THR A 241 2.85 1.72 -15.93
N THR A 242 2.34 1.44 -14.73
CA THR A 242 3.07 0.64 -13.75
C THR A 242 2.86 -0.85 -14.01
N MET A 243 3.94 -1.61 -14.14
CA MET A 243 3.96 -3.06 -14.29
C MET A 243 4.59 -3.73 -13.07
N TYR A 244 3.98 -4.82 -12.64
CA TYR A 244 4.51 -5.74 -11.65
C TYR A 244 3.77 -7.09 -11.79
N SER A 245 4.29 -8.13 -11.14
CA SER A 245 3.59 -9.40 -10.92
C SER A 245 3.41 -9.63 -9.43
N ILE A 246 2.31 -10.25 -9.03
CA ILE A 246 2.11 -10.68 -7.64
C ILE A 246 2.86 -11.99 -7.44
N MET A 247 3.52 -12.11 -6.29
CA MET A 247 4.11 -13.33 -5.79
C MET A 247 3.47 -13.68 -4.46
N THR A 248 2.95 -14.90 -4.40
CA THR A 248 2.30 -15.50 -3.25
C THR A 248 3.05 -16.78 -2.88
N SER A 249 3.25 -17.02 -1.59
CA SER A 249 3.84 -18.26 -1.09
C SER A 249 3.39 -18.51 0.34
N LYS A 250 3.12 -19.77 0.69
CA LYS A 250 2.85 -20.16 2.09
C LYS A 250 4.02 -19.88 3.05
N ALA A 251 5.23 -19.72 2.50
CA ALA A 251 6.42 -19.36 3.27
C ALA A 251 6.51 -17.85 3.56
N LEU A 252 5.60 -17.05 3.01
CA LEU A 252 5.54 -15.60 3.19
C LEU A 252 4.34 -15.24 4.04
N ARG A 253 4.48 -14.21 4.87
CA ARG A 253 3.36 -13.68 5.65
C ARG A 253 2.45 -12.82 4.79
N PHE A 254 3.00 -12.19 3.75
CA PHE A 254 2.28 -11.29 2.87
C PHE A 254 2.51 -11.63 1.39
N ASP A 255 1.62 -11.13 0.54
CA ASP A 255 1.89 -11.09 -0.90
C ASP A 255 2.83 -9.93 -1.24
N TYR A 256 3.69 -10.16 -2.24
CA TYR A 256 4.66 -9.17 -2.71
C TYR A 256 4.45 -8.86 -4.17
N ILE A 257 4.67 -7.59 -4.53
CA ILE A 257 4.78 -7.21 -5.95
C ILE A 257 6.23 -7.29 -6.42
N CYS A 258 6.44 -7.91 -7.58
CA CYS A 258 7.73 -8.11 -8.22
C CYS A 258 7.79 -7.28 -9.51
N PRO A 259 8.91 -6.61 -9.80
CA PRO A 259 9.01 -5.75 -10.99
C PRO A 259 9.01 -6.52 -12.31
N ASN A 260 9.50 -7.76 -12.34
CA ASN A 260 9.59 -8.58 -13.54
C ASN A 260 9.64 -10.09 -13.22
N VAL A 261 9.54 -10.90 -14.28
CA VAL A 261 9.58 -12.37 -14.23
C VAL A 261 10.90 -12.89 -13.68
N ASP A 262 12.03 -12.25 -14.00
CA ASP A 262 13.35 -12.68 -13.53
C ASP A 262 13.47 -12.54 -12.01
N THR A 263 13.00 -11.43 -11.45
CA THR A 263 12.99 -11.16 -10.00
C THR A 263 12.09 -12.16 -9.30
N ARG A 264 10.89 -12.37 -9.83
CA ARG A 264 9.96 -13.38 -9.30
C ARG A 264 10.58 -14.78 -9.32
N SER A 265 11.20 -15.17 -10.43
CA SER A 265 11.82 -16.49 -10.58
C SER A 265 13.01 -16.66 -9.64
N ALA A 266 13.79 -15.59 -9.41
CA ALA A 266 14.88 -15.60 -8.45
C ALA A 266 14.36 -15.81 -7.02
N TRP A 267 13.25 -15.17 -6.67
CA TRP A 267 12.61 -15.33 -5.37
C TRP A 267 11.98 -16.71 -5.19
N GLU A 268 11.26 -17.21 -6.21
CA GLU A 268 10.69 -18.57 -6.20
C GLU A 268 11.77 -19.64 -5.96
N ARG A 269 12.98 -19.47 -6.54
CA ARG A 269 14.13 -20.36 -6.26
C ARG A 269 14.58 -20.31 -4.80
N VAL A 270 14.59 -19.13 -4.19
CA VAL A 270 14.92 -18.98 -2.76
C VAL A 270 13.86 -19.65 -1.89
N PHE A 271 12.57 -19.46 -2.19
CA PHE A 271 11.49 -20.09 -1.41
C PHE A 271 11.41 -21.60 -1.62
N SER A 272 11.72 -22.11 -2.80
CA SER A 272 11.76 -23.55 -3.02
C SER A 272 12.87 -24.22 -2.20
N GLN A 273 13.96 -23.52 -1.90
CA GLN A 273 15.03 -24.03 -1.04
C GLN A 273 14.60 -24.06 0.43
N LEU A 274 13.84 -23.05 0.89
CA LEU A 274 13.31 -23.00 2.26
C LEU A 274 12.28 -24.11 2.55
N LYS A 275 11.46 -24.49 1.56
CA LYS A 275 10.43 -25.53 1.73
C LYS A 275 10.97 -26.95 1.93
N PHE A 276 12.27 -27.18 1.66
CA PHE A 276 12.86 -28.51 1.84
C PHE A 276 13.27 -28.81 3.28
N GLU A 277 13.36 -27.80 4.15
CA GLU A 277 13.80 -28.00 5.55
C GLU A 277 12.64 -28.37 6.50
N ASP A 278 11.38 -28.08 6.16
CA ASP A 278 10.22 -28.32 7.05
C ASP A 278 9.57 -29.71 6.93
N ASN A 279 9.96 -30.54 5.96
CA ASN A 279 9.29 -31.82 5.67
C ASN A 279 10.03 -33.09 6.14
N GLU A 280 11.28 -33.01 6.61
CA GLU A 280 12.02 -34.22 7.01
C GLU A 280 11.92 -34.56 8.52
N ASP A 281 11.47 -33.65 9.38
CA ASP A 281 11.49 -33.85 10.84
C ASP A 281 10.11 -34.10 11.49
N ASN A 282 9.01 -34.15 10.73
CA ASN A 282 7.66 -34.27 11.29
C ASN A 282 7.02 -35.68 11.21
N GLU A 283 7.74 -36.71 10.77
CA GLU A 283 7.27 -38.11 10.79
C GLU A 283 7.50 -38.83 12.15
N GLY A 284 7.93 -38.12 13.20
CA GLY A 284 8.34 -38.73 14.48
C GLY A 284 7.47 -38.48 15.72
N LEU A 285 6.34 -37.76 15.62
CA LEU A 285 5.60 -37.26 16.78
C LEU A 285 4.14 -37.75 16.91
N GLU A 286 3.76 -38.86 16.26
CA GLU A 286 2.41 -39.44 16.38
C GLU A 286 2.22 -40.46 17.52
N ASP A 287 3.23 -40.74 18.37
CA ASP A 287 3.10 -41.72 19.47
C ASP A 287 3.41 -41.11 20.86
N TRP A 288 2.63 -40.14 21.37
CA TRP A 288 2.51 -39.82 22.82
C TRP A 288 1.16 -39.20 23.20
#